data_AF-A0A950MH44-F1
#
_entry.id   AF-A0A950MH44-F1
#
_cell.length_a   1.000
_cell.length_b   1.000
_cell.length_c   1.000
_cell.angle_alpha   90.00
_cell.angle_beta   90.00
_cell.angle_gamma   90.00
#
_symmetry.space_group_name_H-M   'P 1'
#
loop_
_entity.id
_entity.type
_entity.pdbx_description
1 polymer ?
#
loop_
_entity_poly.entity_id
_entity_poly.type
_entity_poly.pdbx_seq_one_letter_code
_entity_poly.pdbx_strand_id
1 'polypeptide(L)' 'MIYETTMRDQRLVAKIINLAHRCGCGYRSVEAYSDDPPTRVRFVFDGDENALRLLRTQVDKLMSYDCEMSA' A
#
# COMPACT_ATOMS: atom_id res chain seq x y z
N MET A 1 -1.86 -4.82 10.44
CA MET A 1 -2.90 -4.18 9.58
C MET A 1 -2.97 -4.90 8.24
N ILE A 2 -4.17 -5.16 7.73
CA ILE A 2 -4.39 -5.60 6.35
C ILE A 2 -4.84 -4.37 5.53
N TYR A 3 -4.22 -4.16 4.37
CA TYR A 3 -4.57 -3.09 3.43
C TYR A 3 -4.83 -3.69 2.06
N GLU A 4 -6.05 -3.53 1.54
CA GLU A 4 -6.42 -4.02 0.20
C GLU A 4 -6.73 -2.83 -0.71
N THR A 5 -6.23 -2.88 -1.94
CA THR A 5 -6.50 -1.87 -2.96
C THR A 5 -6.36 -2.45 -4.37
N THR A 6 -6.75 -1.67 -5.38
CA THR A 6 -6.51 -1.97 -6.79
C THR A 6 -5.46 -1.02 -7.34
N MET A 7 -4.49 -1.55 -8.09
CA MET A 7 -3.33 -0.79 -8.54
C MET A 7 -3.14 -0.97 -10.05
N ARG A 8 -2.93 0.13 -10.77
CA ARG A 8 -2.54 0.09 -12.19
C ARG A 8 -1.03 0.09 -12.36
N ASP A 9 -0.33 0.89 -11.55
CA ASP A 9 1.14 0.92 -11.52
C ASP A 9 1.70 0.00 -10.43
N GLN A 10 2.33 -1.10 -10.85
CA GLN A 10 2.99 -2.05 -9.96
C GLN A 10 4.15 -1.41 -9.16
N ARG A 11 4.73 -0.30 -9.62
CA ARG A 11 5.82 0.41 -8.90
C ARG A 11 5.35 0.98 -7.56
N LEU A 12 4.05 1.19 -7.39
CA LEU A 12 3.48 1.64 -6.13
C LEU A 12 3.65 0.60 -5.01
N VAL A 13 3.77 -0.70 -5.33
CA VAL A 13 4.03 -1.76 -4.34
C VAL A 13 5.32 -1.47 -3.57
N ALA A 14 6.40 -1.18 -4.28
CA ALA A 14 7.69 -0.84 -3.67
C ALA A 14 7.62 0.47 -2.86
N LYS A 15 6.85 1.47 -3.32
CA LYS A 15 6.66 2.72 -2.56
C LYS A 15 5.91 2.47 -1.25
N ILE A 16 4.87 1.65 -1.26
CA ILE A 16 4.08 1.30 -0.08
C ILE A 16 4.94 0.52 0.94
N ILE A 17 5.74 -0.45 0.48
CA ILE A 17 6.68 -1.18 1.36
C ILE A 17 7.69 -0.21 1.98
N ASN A 18 8.26 0.70 1.19
CA ASN A 18 9.18 1.72 1.71
C ASN A 18 8.52 2.68 2.70
N LEU A 19 7.24 3.03 2.53
CA LEU A 19 6.49 3.83 3.50
C LEU A 19 6.30 3.08 4.81
N ALA A 20 6.01 1.77 4.76
CA ALA A 20 5.92 0.93 5.96
C ALA A 20 7.21 0.97 6.78
N HIS A 21 8.36 0.77 6.14
CA HIS A 21 9.67 0.87 6.79
C HIS A 21 9.90 2.25 7.43
N ARG A 22 9.59 3.36 6.74
CA ARG A 22 9.75 4.72 7.29
C ARG A 22 8.83 5.02 8.46
N CYS A 23 7.65 4.41 8.49
CA CYS A 23 6.70 4.54 9.59
C CYS A 23 7.05 3.63 10.78
N GLY A 24 8.14 2.85 10.71
CA GLY A 24 8.50 1.89 11.75
C GLY A 24 7.62 0.63 11.76
N CYS A 25 6.91 0.35 10.66
CA CYS A 25 6.08 -0.84 10.52
C CYS A 25 6.88 -1.98 9.88
N GLY A 26 6.62 -3.20 10.33
CA GLY A 26 7.04 -4.43 9.66
C GLY A 26 6.16 -4.74 8.45
N TYR A 27 6.74 -5.42 7.48
CA TYR A 27 6.04 -5.95 6.31
C TYR A 27 6.06 -7.48 6.38
N ARG A 28 4.89 -8.13 6.20
CA ARG A 28 4.76 -9.60 6.23
C ARG A 28 4.56 -10.21 4.85
N SER A 29 3.61 -9.72 4.07
CA SER A 29 3.31 -10.25 2.73
C SER A 29 2.57 -9.25 1.84
N VAL A 30 2.77 -9.39 0.52
CA VAL A 30 2.00 -8.77 -0.55
C VAL A 30 1.48 -9.91 -1.39
N GLU A 31 0.16 -9.93 -1.61
CA GLU A 31 -0.50 -10.84 -2.52
C GLU A 31 -1.15 -10.03 -3.65
N ALA A 32 -0.87 -10.41 -4.89
CA ALA A 32 -1.45 -9.81 -6.07
C ALA A 32 -2.40 -10.84 -6.72
N TYR A 33 -3.64 -10.44 -6.94
CA TYR A 33 -4.66 -11.24 -7.59
C TYR A 33 -5.03 -10.53 -8.90
N SER A 34 -4.69 -11.14 -10.05
CA SER A 34 -4.84 -10.67 -11.45
C SER A 34 -3.55 -10.18 -12.11
N ASP A 35 -3.26 -10.74 -13.28
CA ASP A 35 -2.21 -10.29 -14.19
C ASP A 35 -2.67 -9.12 -15.09
N ASP A 36 -3.98 -8.87 -15.17
CA ASP A 36 -4.58 -7.77 -15.95
C ASP A 36 -4.87 -6.54 -15.06
N PRO A 37 -4.44 -5.31 -15.46
CA PRO A 37 -4.71 -4.09 -14.72
C PRO A 37 -6.20 -3.71 -14.69
N PRO A 38 -6.70 -3.15 -13.56
CA PRO A 38 -5.97 -2.94 -12.31
C PRO A 38 -5.85 -4.23 -11.50
N THR A 39 -4.63 -4.54 -11.06
CA THR A 39 -4.33 -5.70 -10.20
C THR A 39 -4.84 -5.44 -8.81
N ARG A 40 -5.58 -6.40 -8.23
CA ARG A 40 -5.98 -6.32 -6.82
C ARG A 40 -4.79 -6.73 -5.97
N VAL A 41 -4.38 -5.88 -5.03
CA VAL A 41 -3.22 -6.11 -4.17
C VAL A 41 -3.64 -6.07 -2.71
N ARG A 42 -3.16 -7.04 -1.93
CA ARG A 42 -3.35 -7.15 -0.49
C ARG A 42 -2.00 -7.08 0.21
N PHE A 43 -1.85 -6.13 1.11
CA PHE A 43 -0.67 -5.96 1.96
C PHE A 43 -0.98 -6.37 3.39
N VAL A 44 -0.03 -7.05 4.03
CA VAL A 44 -0.07 -7.38 5.46
C VAL A 44 1.11 -6.70 6.14
N PHE A 45 0.80 -5.75 7.03
CA PHE A 45 1.76 -5.02 7.84
C PHE A 45 1.66 -5.38 9.32
N ASP A 46 2.75 -5.19 10.04
CA ASP A 46 2.87 -5.38 11.48
C ASP A 46 3.48 -4.13 12.14
N GLY A 47 3.27 -3.95 13.44
CA GLY A 47 3.80 -2.81 14.21
C GLY A 47 2.77 -2.21 15.16
N ASP A 48 3.22 -1.19 15.90
CA ASP A 48 2.39 -0.51 16.90
C ASP A 48 1.21 0.23 16.26
N GLU A 49 0.11 0.33 17.00
CA GLU A 49 -1.14 0.94 16.52
C GLU A 49 -0.94 2.36 15.95
N ASN A 50 -0.12 3.18 16.61
CA ASN A 50 0.22 4.53 16.15
C ASN A 50 0.98 4.52 14.82
N ALA A 51 1.94 3.61 14.66
CA ALA A 51 2.73 3.45 13.45
C ALA A 51 1.85 2.96 12.28
N LEU A 52 0.98 1.98 12.54
CA LEU A 52 0.03 1.47 11.55
C LEU A 52 -0.99 2.54 11.12
N ARG A 53 -1.48 3.37 12.05
CA ARG A 53 -2.39 4.48 11.74
C ARG A 53 -1.70 5.55 10.88
N LEU A 54 -0.45 5.89 11.20
CA LEU A 54 0.35 6.81 10.37
C LEU A 54 0.56 6.23 8.97
N LEU A 55 0.96 4.96 8.88
CA LEU A 55 1.15 4.24 7.62
C LEU A 55 -0.12 4.28 6.78
N ARG A 56 -1.28 3.95 7.37
CA ARG A 56 -2.57 3.99 6.69
C ARG A 56 -2.83 5.36 6.05
N THR A 57 -2.61 6.42 6.81
CA THR A 57 -2.82 7.80 6.34
C THR A 57 -1.89 8.15 5.17
N GLN A 58 -0.63 7.73 5.23
CA GLN A 58 0.34 8.01 4.16
C GLN A 58 0.06 7.20 2.88
N VAL A 59 -0.33 5.94 3.03
CA VAL A 59 -0.70 5.08 1.90
C VAL A 59 -1.98 5.61 1.24
N ASP A 60 -3.00 5.98 2.02
CA ASP A 60 -4.24 6.54 1.45
C ASP A 60 -3.95 7.83 0.67
N LYS A 61 -3.09 8.72 1.18
CA LYS A 61 -2.63 9.91 0.43
C LYS A 61 -1.90 9.54 -0.87
N LEU A 62 -1.00 8.56 -0.82
CA LEU A 62 -0.27 8.10 -2.00
C LEU A 62 -1.23 7.57 -3.08
N MET A 63 -2.26 6.82 -2.67
CA MET A 63 -3.25 6.25 -3.59
C MET A 63 -4.21 7.31 -4.16
N SER A 64 -4.56 8.34 -3.39
CA SER A 64 -5.34 9.47 -3.91
C SER A 64 -4.66 10.16 -5.10
N TYR A 65 -3.34 10.38 -5.03
CA TYR A 65 -2.59 10.98 -6.13
C TYR A 65 -2.51 10.09 -7.39
N ASP A 66 -2.51 8.77 -7.24
CA ASP A 66 -2.54 7.83 -8.37
C ASP A 66 -3.88 7.91 -9.14
N CYS A 67 -4.98 8.04 -8.41
CA CYS A 67 -6.30 8.23 -9.01
C CYS A 67 -6.44 9.57 -9.75
N GLU A 68 -5.86 10.66 -9.23
CA GLU A 68 -5.99 11.99 -9.85
C GLU A 68 -5.16 12.17 -11.13
N MET A 69 -4.03 11.48 -11.28
CA MET A 69 -3.23 11.52 -12.53
C MET A 69 -3.76 10.59 -13.62
N SER A 70 -4.80 9.79 -13.33
CA SER A 70 -5.42 8.83 -14.24
C SER A 70 -6.79 9.28 -14.77
N ALA A 71 -7.22 10.51 -14.47
CA ALA A 71 -8.52 11.09 -14.83
C ALA A 71 -8.42 12.08 -16.00
#